data_AF-A0A1A2VJU2-F1
#
_entry.id   AF-A0A1A2VJU2-F1
#
_cell.length_a   1.000
_cell.length_b   1.000
_cell.length_c   1.000
_cell.angle_alpha   90.00
_cell.angle_beta   90.00
_cell.angle_gamma   90.00
#
_symmetry.space_group_name_H-M   'P 1'
#
loop_
_entity.id
_entity.type
_entity.pdbx_description
1 polymer ?
#
loop_
_entity_poly.entity_id
_entity_poly.type
_entity_poly.pdbx_seq_one_letter_code
_entity_poly.pdbx_strand_id
1 'polypeptide(L)' 'MRWTPSLRKTVSHHPNVQILDLNKKLCPDGVYTAKVDGIKVRSDGVHLTPEGVKWLTPWLEESLR' A
#
# COMPACT_ATOMS: atom_id res chain seq x y z
N MET A 1 -12.98 -3.00 -6.41
CA MET A 1 -12.07 -3.72 -5.48
C MET A 1 -12.89 -4.66 -4.60
N ARG A 2 -12.81 -5.98 -4.82
CA ARG A 2 -13.61 -6.99 -4.10
C ARG A 2 -12.82 -7.70 -2.97
N TRP A 3 -11.51 -7.48 -2.88
CA TRP A 3 -10.60 -8.18 -1.97
C TRP A 3 -10.57 -7.59 -0.56
N THR A 4 -10.64 -6.26 -0.43
CA THR A 4 -10.53 -5.56 0.86
C THR A 4 -11.61 -5.96 1.87
N PRO A 5 -12.89 -6.12 1.50
CA PRO A 5 -13.91 -6.59 2.44
C PRO A 5 -13.66 -8.01 2.97
N SER A 6 -13.22 -8.93 2.11
CA SER A 6 -12.91 -10.31 2.50
C SER A 6 -11.70 -10.37 3.43
N LEU A 7 -10.63 -9.61 3.13
CA LEU A 7 -9.47 -9.48 4.01
C LEU A 7 -9.84 -8.90 5.37
N ARG A 8 -10.63 -7.81 5.40
CA ARG A 8 -11.11 -7.20 6.66
C ARG A 8 -11.94 -8.18 7.49
N LYS A 9 -12.81 -8.97 6.85
CA LYS A 9 -13.57 -10.03 7.52
C LYS A 9 -12.67 -11.15 8.06
N THR A 10 -11.64 -11.58 7.32
CA THR A 10 -10.72 -12.59 7.83
C THR A 10 -9.97 -12.05 9.05
N VAL A 11 -9.37 -10.87 8.93
CA VAL A 11 -8.56 -10.28 10.01
C VAL A 11 -9.38 -10.01 11.28
N SER A 12 -10.67 -9.68 11.17
CA SER A 12 -11.52 -9.51 12.36
C SER A 12 -11.67 -10.78 13.22
N HIS A 13 -11.37 -11.97 12.68
CA HIS A 13 -11.36 -13.23 13.44
C HIS A 13 -9.99 -13.58 14.03
N HIS A 14 -8.95 -12.76 13.78
CA HIS A 14 -7.58 -13.03 14.21
C HIS A 14 -7.03 -11.83 15.02
N PRO A 15 -7.10 -11.87 16.37
CA PRO A 15 -6.79 -10.71 17.21
C PRO A 15 -5.34 -10.21 17.13
N ASN A 16 -4.41 -11.04 16.65
CA ASN A 16 -2.99 -10.71 16.50
C ASN A 16 -2.60 -10.35 15.06
N VAL A 17 -3.57 -10.08 14.20
CA VAL A 17 -3.34 -9.72 12.79
C VAL A 17 -3.94 -8.34 12.51
N GLN A 18 -3.27 -7.54 11.71
CA GLN A 18 -3.72 -6.21 11.29
C GLN A 18 -3.60 -6.04 9.78
N ILE A 19 -4.38 -5.12 9.23
CA ILE A 19 -4.32 -4.74 7.81
C ILE A 19 -3.58 -3.42 7.70
N LEU A 20 -2.45 -3.44 7.00
CA LEU A 20 -1.81 -2.23 6.50
C LEU A 20 -2.36 -1.87 5.12
N ASP A 21 -3.00 -0.70 5.02
CA ASP A 21 -3.61 -0.25 3.77
C ASP A 21 -2.57 0.39 2.83
N LEU A 22 -1.86 -0.46 2.08
CA LEU A 22 -0.90 0.00 1.06
C LEU A 22 -1.57 0.82 -0.04
N ASN A 23 -2.86 0.61 -0.31
CA ASN A 23 -3.57 1.37 -1.33
C ASN A 23 -3.69 2.84 -0.92
N LYS A 24 -3.97 3.11 0.35
CA LYS A 24 -4.00 4.48 0.91
C LYS A 24 -2.71 5.26 0.64
N LYS A 25 -1.55 4.60 0.65
CA LYS A 25 -0.26 5.24 0.36
C LYS A 25 0.07 5.31 -1.13
N LEU A 26 -0.19 4.24 -1.89
CA LEU A 26 0.21 4.13 -3.30
C LEU A 26 -0.81 4.65 -4.32
N CYS A 27 -2.03 4.94 -3.86
CA CYS A 27 -3.18 5.39 -4.63
C CYS A 27 -3.98 6.42 -3.81
N PRO A 28 -3.43 7.61 -3.52
CA PRO A 28 -4.05 8.59 -2.62
C PRO A 28 -5.45 9.05 -3.08
N ASP A 29 -5.70 9.07 -4.39
CA ASP A 29 -7.01 9.43 -4.98
C ASP A 29 -7.95 8.22 -5.12
N GLY A 30 -7.60 7.06 -4.54
CA GLY A 30 -8.37 5.82 -4.63
C GLY A 30 -8.33 5.12 -5.99
N VAL A 31 -7.63 5.71 -6.97
CA VAL A 31 -7.40 5.16 -8.30
C VAL A 31 -5.92 4.85 -8.53
N TYR A 32 -5.64 3.94 -9.46
CA TYR A 32 -4.27 3.63 -9.85
C TYR A 32 -3.55 4.88 -10.39
N THR A 33 -2.31 5.09 -9.96
CA THR A 33 -1.39 6.08 -10.52
C THR A 33 0.01 5.50 -10.68
N ALA A 34 0.71 5.86 -11.76
CA ALA A 34 2.11 5.50 -11.96
C ALA A 34 3.06 6.40 -11.14
N LYS A 35 2.58 7.57 -10.67
CA LYS A 35 3.37 8.54 -9.91
C LYS A 35 2.64 9.00 -8.64
N VAL A 36 3.39 9.14 -7.56
CA VAL A 36 2.92 9.73 -6.30
C VAL A 36 3.96 10.75 -5.86
N ASP A 37 3.55 11.94 -5.45
CA ASP A 37 4.47 13.03 -5.06
C ASP A 37 5.57 13.32 -6.11
N GLY A 38 5.24 13.17 -7.40
CA GLY A 38 6.18 13.32 -8.53
C GLY A 38 7.09 12.12 -8.81
N ILE A 39 7.16 11.14 -7.90
CA ILE A 39 8.03 9.95 -8.00
C ILE A 39 7.37 8.89 -8.86
N LYS A 40 8.09 8.30 -9.84
CA LYS A 40 7.61 7.13 -10.58
C LYS A 40 7.70 5.89 -9.69
N VAL A 41 6.61 5.61 -8.98
CA VAL A 41 6.57 4.56 -7.96
C VAL A 41 6.56 3.15 -8.53
N ARG A 42 6.06 2.93 -9.76
CA ARG A 42 5.90 1.60 -10.38
C ARG A 42 6.67 1.47 -11.70
N SER A 43 7.27 0.30 -11.94
CA SER A 43 8.02 0.00 -13.17
C SER A 43 7.10 -0.47 -14.31
N ASP A 44 6.17 -1.37 -14.01
CA ASP A 44 5.32 -2.10 -14.96
C ASP A 44 3.82 -2.07 -14.61
N GLY A 45 3.45 -1.19 -13.68
CA GLY A 45 2.09 -1.08 -13.15
C GLY A 45 1.80 -1.92 -11.91
N VAL A 46 2.73 -2.79 -11.52
CA VAL A 46 2.61 -3.58 -10.28
C VAL A 46 3.85 -3.40 -9.40
N HIS A 47 5.04 -3.69 -9.94
CA HIS A 47 6.28 -3.68 -9.18
C HIS A 47 6.77 -2.27 -8.89
N LEU A 48 7.28 -2.07 -7.68
CA LEU A 48 7.86 -0.77 -7.30
C LEU A 48 9.22 -0.55 -7.97
N THR A 49 9.52 0.69 -8.34
CA THR A 49 10.88 1.07 -8.74
C THR A 49 11.79 1.16 -7.52
N PRO A 50 13.13 1.11 -7.68
CA PRO A 50 14.05 1.31 -6.55
C PRO A 50 13.84 2.65 -5.82
N GLU A 51 13.51 3.71 -6.56
CA GLU A 51 13.15 5.02 -5.99
C GLU A 51 11.82 4.95 -5.23
N GLY A 52 10.80 4.30 -5.81
CA GLY A 52 9.51 4.08 -5.16
C GLY A 52 9.61 3.27 -3.86
N VAL A 53 10.51 2.28 -3.81
CA VAL A 53 10.82 1.54 -2.57
C VAL A 53 11.42 2.48 -1.52
N LYS A 54 12.46 3.24 -1.87
CA LYS A 54 13.10 4.19 -0.93
C LYS A 54 12.11 5.21 -0.37
N TRP A 55 11.17 5.67 -1.19
CA TRP A 55 10.11 6.59 -0.77
C TRP A 55 9.04 5.92 0.12
N LEU A 56 8.70 4.66 -0.14
CA LEU A 56 7.68 3.94 0.64
C LEU A 56 8.20 3.49 2.01
N THR A 57 9.47 3.08 2.10
CA THR A 57 10.03 2.44 3.31
C THR A 57 9.81 3.23 4.61
N PRO A 58 10.07 4.55 4.69
CA PRO A 58 9.86 5.30 5.94
C PRO A 58 8.39 5.25 6.42
N TRP A 59 7.44 5.34 5.49
CA TRP A 59 6.02 5.23 5.81
C TRP A 59 5.65 3.82 6.28
N LEU A 60 6.25 2.79 5.68
CA LEU A 60 6.05 1.40 6.10
C LEU A 60 6.61 1.16 7.50
N GLU A 61 7.81 1.63 7.79
CA GLU A 61 8.44 1.51 9.12
C GLU A 61 7.62 2.22 10.20
N GLU A 62 7.12 3.43 9.92
CA GLU A 62 6.24 4.15 10.85
C GLU A 62 4.92 3.40 11.09
N SER A 63 4.36 2.79 10.06
CA SER A 63 3.08 2.06 10.15
C SER A 63 3.17 0.74 10.91
N LEU A 64 4.38 0.26 11.20
CA LEU A 64 4.64 -0.99 11.94
C LEU A 64 4.99 -0.75 13.42
N ARG A 65 5.11 0.52 13.83
CA ARG A 65 5.32 0.91 15.24
C ARG A 65 4.00 0.97 16.00
#